data_AF-A0A536NFX6-F1
#
_entry.id   AF-A0A536NFX6-F1
#
_cell.length_a   1.000
_cell.length_b   1.000
_cell.length_c   1.000
_cell.angle_alpha   90.00
_cell.angle_beta   90.00
_cell.angle_gamma   90.00
#
_symmetry.space_group_name_H-M   'P 1'
#
loop_
_entity.id
_entity.type
_entity.pdbx_description
1 polymer ?
#
loop_
_entity_poly.entity_id
_entity_poly.type
_entity_poly.pdbx_seq_one_letter_code
_entity_poly.pdbx_strand_id
1 'polypeptide(L)'
;MVVNGTLAAGITTLRQPLEPPFGFNGTQPKMSYFLYQSDGRQACANLLLDQRGASGRPGKRSSIPTPPDMPKMSREVVFDQGTNGPSRNFVYDMEVYRFFVRDDWEEVFAADVDGRPTLGSIDAIEDAQLAGREIKIAIRDLCSDLGRGPSHEVFSSLGSGFFHAGMRLYDALTHPILRVAPAAPLEYRSFGWDVAWVHVRTDGAAVMRILDPYTRRFSDRPARFAFRWFAR
;
A
#
# COMPACT_ATOMS: atom_id res chain seq x y z
N MET A 1 -1.27 -1.12 6.44
CA MET A 1 -1.08 0.23 7.00
C MET A 1 -1.71 0.26 8.39
N VAL A 2 -1.05 0.87 9.36
CA VAL A 2 -1.64 1.17 10.67
C VAL A 2 -1.73 2.68 10.81
N VAL A 3 -2.91 3.19 11.18
CA VAL A 3 -3.20 4.62 11.32
C VAL A 3 -3.48 4.95 12.78
N ASN A 4 -2.88 6.02 13.30
CA ASN A 4 -2.98 6.43 14.71
C ASN A 4 -2.62 5.33 15.72
N GLY A 5 -1.88 4.30 15.30
CA GLY A 5 -1.54 3.14 16.14
C GLY A 5 -2.70 2.19 16.46
N THR A 6 -3.92 2.46 15.98
CA THR A 6 -5.12 1.69 16.37
C THR A 6 -5.89 1.10 15.19
N LEU A 7 -5.95 1.81 14.07
CA LEU A 7 -6.72 1.38 12.91
C LEU A 7 -5.80 0.64 11.93
N ALA A 8 -5.95 -0.69 11.85
CA ALA A 8 -5.25 -1.51 10.88
C ALA A 8 -6.04 -1.62 9.57
N ALA A 9 -5.35 -1.51 8.44
CA ALA A 9 -5.89 -1.73 7.11
C ALA A 9 -4.95 -2.62 6.27
N GLY A 10 -5.52 -3.66 5.65
CA GLY A 10 -4.88 -4.49 4.63
C GLY A 10 -5.22 -3.98 3.23
N ILE A 11 -4.23 -3.92 2.35
CA ILE A 11 -4.41 -3.48 0.96
C ILE A 11 -3.83 -4.53 0.03
N THR A 12 -4.62 -5.01 -0.93
CA THR A 12 -4.13 -5.92 -1.97
C THR A 12 -3.29 -5.15 -2.98
N THR A 13 -2.11 -5.64 -3.36
CA THR A 13 -1.18 -4.91 -4.24
C THR A 13 -0.92 -5.60 -5.59
N LEU A 14 -1.34 -6.86 -5.75
CA LEU A 14 -1.04 -7.71 -6.92
C LEU A 14 -2.28 -8.41 -7.48
N ARG A 15 -3.44 -7.75 -7.48
CA ARG A 15 -4.70 -8.37 -7.94
C ARG A 15 -5.10 -7.84 -9.32
N GLN A 16 -5.14 -8.74 -10.30
CA GLN A 16 -5.97 -8.58 -11.48
C GLN A 16 -7.32 -9.28 -11.25
N PRO A 17 -8.44 -8.70 -11.70
CA PRO A 17 -9.75 -9.35 -11.62
C PRO A 17 -9.80 -10.67 -12.39
N LEU A 18 -10.37 -11.71 -11.78
CA LEU A 18 -10.56 -13.03 -12.40
C LEU A 18 -12.05 -13.27 -12.71
N GLU A 19 -12.32 -14.00 -13.79
CA GLU A 19 -13.66 -14.45 -14.21
C GLU A 19 -13.74 -15.97 -14.07
N PRO A 20 -14.58 -16.49 -13.16
CA PRO A 20 -14.85 -17.93 -13.08
C PRO A 20 -15.58 -18.44 -14.34
N PRO A 21 -15.40 -19.71 -14.74
CA PRO A 21 -14.52 -20.70 -14.12
C PRO A 21 -13.03 -20.53 -14.51
N PHE A 22 -12.73 -19.73 -15.53
CA PHE A 22 -11.37 -19.52 -16.02
C PHE A 22 -11.26 -18.23 -16.84
N GLY A 23 -10.35 -17.32 -16.46
CA GLY A 23 -10.05 -16.11 -17.21
C GLY A 23 -9.83 -14.87 -16.34
N PHE A 24 -9.53 -13.75 -16.99
CA PHE A 24 -9.54 -12.42 -16.37
C PHE A 24 -10.90 -11.76 -16.60
N ASN A 25 -11.41 -11.06 -15.59
CA ASN A 25 -12.71 -10.38 -15.68
C ASN A 25 -12.60 -9.12 -16.56
N GLY A 26 -13.40 -9.13 -17.62
CA GLY A 26 -13.49 -8.07 -18.60
C GLY A 26 -12.35 -8.07 -19.62
N THR A 27 -12.49 -7.22 -20.63
CA THR A 27 -11.51 -7.09 -21.73
C THR A 27 -10.46 -6.01 -21.48
N GLN A 28 -10.61 -5.22 -20.41
CA GLN A 28 -9.74 -4.10 -20.09
C GLN A 28 -8.71 -4.52 -19.02
N PRO A 29 -7.41 -4.60 -19.35
CA PRO A 29 -6.35 -4.82 -18.37
C PRO A 29 -6.38 -3.78 -17.26
N LYS A 30 -6.49 -4.24 -16.02
CA LYS A 30 -6.46 -3.38 -14.84
C LYS A 30 -5.93 -4.11 -13.61
N MET A 31 -5.39 -3.33 -12.69
CA MET A 31 -5.15 -3.75 -11.30
C MET A 31 -6.34 -3.30 -10.45
N SER A 32 -6.76 -4.12 -9.50
CA SER A 32 -7.80 -3.78 -8.52
C SER A 32 -7.25 -3.87 -7.11
N TYR A 33 -7.14 -2.72 -6.45
CA TYR A 33 -6.59 -2.61 -5.12
C TYR A 33 -7.71 -2.50 -4.10
N PHE A 34 -8.07 -3.64 -3.52
CA PHE A 34 -9.00 -3.68 -2.39
C PHE A 34 -8.31 -3.27 -1.11
N LEU A 35 -9.00 -2.44 -0.34
CA LEU A 35 -8.62 -1.98 0.98
C LEU A 35 -9.66 -2.51 1.96
N TYR A 36 -9.17 -3.09 3.04
CA TYR A 36 -9.91 -3.79 4.07
C TYR A 36 -9.49 -3.22 5.42
N GLN A 37 -10.42 -2.66 6.19
CA GLN A 37 -10.13 -2.06 7.50
C GLN A 37 -10.63 -2.95 8.63
N SER A 38 -9.91 -2.91 9.76
CA SER A 38 -10.26 -3.65 10.99
C SER A 38 -11.66 -3.35 11.54
N ASP A 39 -12.27 -2.23 11.15
CA ASP A 39 -13.65 -1.85 11.49
C ASP A 39 -14.71 -2.33 10.47
N GLY A 40 -14.32 -3.15 9.49
CA GLY A 40 -15.19 -3.72 8.46
C GLY A 40 -15.39 -2.83 7.22
N ARG A 41 -14.88 -1.60 7.22
CA ARG A 41 -14.96 -0.71 6.05
C ARG A 41 -14.08 -1.21 4.91
N GLN A 42 -14.58 -1.02 3.69
CA GLN A 42 -13.96 -1.52 2.48
C GLN A 42 -13.83 -0.42 1.43
N ALA A 43 -12.82 -0.55 0.59
CA ALA A 43 -12.68 0.32 -0.57
C ALA A 43 -12.00 -0.44 -1.72
N CYS A 44 -12.15 0.06 -2.93
CA CYS A 44 -11.52 -0.50 -4.11
C CYS A 44 -11.10 0.63 -5.06
N ALA A 45 -9.82 0.67 -5.41
CA ALA A 45 -9.29 1.50 -6.47
C ALA A 45 -8.91 0.63 -7.66
N ASN A 46 -9.09 1.12 -8.88
CA ASN A 46 -8.63 0.43 -10.08
C ASN A 46 -7.60 1.29 -10.80
N LEU A 47 -6.52 0.66 -11.25
CA LEU A 47 -5.58 1.26 -12.17
C LEU A 47 -5.75 0.60 -13.53
N LEU A 48 -6.29 1.36 -14.49
CA LEU A 48 -6.46 0.91 -15.87
C LEU A 48 -5.11 0.98 -16.59
N LEU A 49 -4.71 -0.13 -17.22
CA LEU A 49 -3.38 -0.29 -17.83
C LEU A 49 -3.40 -0.16 -19.35
N ASP A 50 -4.57 -0.16 -19.99
CA ASP A 50 -4.69 -0.08 -21.45
C ASP A 50 -4.53 1.34 -21.97
N GLN A 51 -3.95 1.54 -23.15
CA GLN A 51 -3.65 2.88 -23.68
C GLN A 51 -4.88 3.73 -24.06
N ARG A 52 -6.10 3.27 -23.77
CA ARG A 52 -7.31 4.06 -24.01
C ARG A 52 -7.24 5.36 -23.21
N GLY A 53 -7.71 6.44 -23.84
CA GLY A 53 -7.78 7.75 -23.19
C GLY A 53 -8.87 7.76 -22.12
N ALA A 54 -8.63 8.48 -21.03
CA ALA A 54 -9.65 8.76 -20.04
C ALA A 54 -10.78 9.60 -20.67
N SER A 55 -12.03 9.20 -20.46
CA SER A 55 -13.22 9.94 -20.89
C SER A 55 -13.74 10.90 -19.81
N GLY A 56 -13.33 10.67 -18.55
CA GLY A 56 -13.67 11.49 -17.39
C GLY A 56 -12.53 12.41 -16.96
N ARG A 57 -12.85 13.30 -16.02
CA ARG A 57 -11.88 14.16 -15.32
C ARG A 57 -11.78 13.76 -13.84
N PRO A 58 -10.58 13.72 -13.26
CA PRO A 58 -10.42 13.50 -11.82
C PRO A 58 -11.09 14.61 -10.99
N GLY A 59 -11.38 14.32 -9.72
CA GLY A 59 -11.97 15.25 -8.74
C GLY A 59 -13.48 15.11 -8.58
N LYS A 60 -14.15 14.33 -9.44
CA LYS A 60 -15.61 14.14 -9.35
C LYS A 60 -15.96 13.06 -8.32
N ARG A 61 -16.70 13.47 -7.28
CA ARG A 61 -17.34 12.57 -6.32
C ARG A 61 -18.81 12.36 -6.68
N SER A 62 -19.26 11.12 -6.65
CA SER A 62 -20.67 10.76 -6.80
C SER A 62 -21.07 9.73 -5.75
N SER A 63 -22.38 9.53 -5.57
CA SER A 63 -22.88 8.47 -4.71
C SER A 63 -23.86 7.58 -5.46
N ILE A 64 -23.63 6.27 -5.40
CA ILE A 64 -24.41 5.27 -6.11
C ILE A 64 -25.28 4.55 -5.07
N PRO A 65 -26.62 4.52 -5.23
CA PRO A 65 -27.51 3.82 -4.30
C PRO A 65 -27.20 2.31 -4.26
N THR A 66 -27.58 1.66 -3.15
CA THR A 66 -27.50 0.19 -3.04
C THR A 66 -28.31 -0.45 -4.18
N PRO A 67 -27.72 -1.37 -4.95
CA PRO A 67 -28.46 -2.15 -5.95
C PRO A 67 -29.54 -3.00 -5.28
N PRO A 68 -30.78 -3.04 -5.82
CA PRO A 68 -31.88 -3.82 -5.21
C PRO A 68 -31.58 -5.32 -5.06
N ASP A 69 -30.73 -5.87 -5.93
CA ASP A 69 -30.30 -7.26 -5.97
C ASP A 69 -29.05 -7.56 -5.10
N MET A 70 -28.46 -6.55 -4.46
CA MET A 70 -27.30 -6.68 -3.58
C MET A 70 -27.58 -6.11 -2.18
N PRO A 71 -28.50 -6.71 -1.40
CA PRO A 71 -28.95 -6.16 -0.12
C PRO A 71 -27.86 -6.07 0.95
N LYS A 72 -26.79 -6.87 0.83
CA LYS A 72 -25.61 -6.80 1.73
C LYS A 72 -24.65 -5.64 1.38
N MET A 73 -24.89 -4.91 0.30
CA MET A 73 -24.02 -3.83 -0.16
C MET A 73 -24.53 -2.47 0.31
N SER A 74 -23.67 -1.67 0.92
CA SER A 74 -24.01 -0.28 1.23
C SER A 74 -24.08 0.58 -0.02
N ARG A 75 -24.61 1.79 0.13
CA ARG A 75 -24.39 2.88 -0.83
C ARG A 75 -22.89 3.02 -1.11
N GLU A 76 -22.52 3.20 -2.38
CA GLU A 76 -21.12 3.48 -2.74
C GLU A 76 -20.87 5.00 -2.78
N VAL A 77 -19.68 5.39 -2.37
CA VAL A 77 -19.11 6.70 -2.68
C VAL A 77 -18.00 6.49 -3.69
N VAL A 78 -18.18 7.02 -4.89
CA VAL A 78 -17.26 6.82 -6.01
C VAL A 78 -16.54 8.10 -6.39
N PHE A 79 -15.29 7.95 -6.80
CA PHE A 79 -14.43 9.01 -7.29
C PHE A 79 -13.90 8.66 -8.68
N ASP A 80 -13.67 9.69 -9.49
CA ASP A 80 -12.88 9.64 -10.72
C ASP A 80 -13.38 8.62 -11.76
N GLN A 81 -14.69 8.42 -11.81
CA GLN A 81 -15.33 7.57 -12.82
C GLN A 81 -15.00 8.05 -14.24
N GLY A 82 -14.66 7.11 -15.12
CA GLY A 82 -14.22 7.39 -16.49
C GLY A 82 -12.75 7.83 -16.62
N THR A 83 -11.99 7.90 -15.52
CA THR A 83 -10.54 8.14 -15.55
C THR A 83 -9.75 6.82 -15.59
N ASN A 84 -8.42 6.91 -15.58
CA ASN A 84 -7.52 5.77 -15.44
C ASN A 84 -7.44 5.23 -13.99
N GLY A 85 -7.91 6.02 -13.02
CA GLY A 85 -7.83 5.73 -11.58
C GLY A 85 -9.18 5.81 -10.85
N PRO A 86 -10.27 5.17 -11.33
CA PRO A 86 -11.55 5.21 -10.63
C PRO A 86 -11.45 4.46 -9.30
N SER A 87 -12.09 5.01 -8.27
CA SER A 87 -12.11 4.39 -6.95
C SER A 87 -13.48 4.50 -6.28
N ARG A 88 -13.72 3.64 -5.30
CA ARG A 88 -14.96 3.58 -4.55
C ARG A 88 -14.73 3.14 -3.12
N ASN A 89 -15.58 3.63 -2.22
CA ASN A 89 -15.64 3.25 -0.82
C ASN A 89 -17.05 2.71 -0.54
N PHE A 90 -17.11 1.61 0.20
CA PHE A 90 -18.35 0.88 0.45
C PHE A 90 -18.21 -0.02 1.69
N VAL A 91 -19.32 -0.62 2.11
CA VAL A 91 -19.35 -1.69 3.08
C VAL A 91 -20.14 -2.83 2.45
N TYR A 92 -19.51 -3.99 2.36
CA TYR A 92 -20.22 -5.25 2.15
C TYR A 92 -20.40 -5.89 3.52
N ASP A 93 -21.65 -6.10 3.93
CA ASP A 93 -22.04 -6.66 5.21
C ASP A 93 -21.73 -8.16 5.27
N MET A 94 -20.49 -8.47 5.65
CA MET A 94 -20.02 -9.83 5.89
C MET A 94 -20.56 -10.31 7.23
N GLU A 95 -21.09 -11.53 7.29
CA GLU A 95 -21.54 -12.13 8.55
C GLU A 95 -20.38 -12.32 9.54
N VAL A 96 -19.19 -12.64 9.01
CA VAL A 96 -17.96 -12.76 9.79
C VAL A 96 -16.82 -12.12 9.01
N TYR A 97 -16.05 -11.30 9.69
CA TYR A 97 -14.89 -10.63 9.13
C TYR A 97 -13.71 -10.74 10.10
N ARG A 98 -12.59 -11.32 9.64
CA ARG A 98 -11.41 -11.62 10.48
C ARG A 98 -10.12 -11.26 9.77
N PHE A 99 -9.20 -10.66 10.51
CA PHE A 99 -7.81 -10.50 10.10
C PHE A 99 -6.98 -11.64 10.67
N PHE A 100 -6.21 -12.29 9.82
CA PHE A 100 -5.18 -13.22 10.25
C PHE A 100 -3.83 -12.50 10.15
N VAL A 101 -3.15 -12.37 11.28
CA VAL A 101 -1.81 -11.79 11.36
C VAL A 101 -0.84 -12.84 11.87
N ARG A 102 0.38 -12.79 11.35
CA ARG A 102 1.51 -13.52 11.90
C ARG A 102 2.12 -12.69 13.02
N ASP A 103 2.29 -13.29 14.18
CA ASP A 103 2.84 -12.69 15.40
C ASP A 103 4.30 -13.10 15.67
N ASP A 104 4.87 -13.98 14.84
CA ASP A 104 6.24 -14.48 14.93
C ASP A 104 7.28 -13.62 14.19
N TRP A 105 6.96 -12.34 13.94
CA TRP A 105 7.90 -11.39 13.35
C TRP A 105 8.74 -10.72 14.44
N GLU A 106 10.05 -10.82 14.31
CA GLU A 106 11.00 -10.20 15.24
C GLU A 106 11.51 -8.88 14.66
N GLU A 107 11.44 -7.77 15.41
CA GLU A 107 12.07 -6.52 15.02
C GLU A 107 13.59 -6.61 15.26
N VAL A 108 14.36 -6.72 14.19
CA VAL A 108 15.82 -6.95 14.26
C VAL A 108 16.64 -5.66 14.16
N PHE A 109 16.04 -4.59 13.61
CA PHE A 109 16.69 -3.28 13.48
C PHE A 109 15.65 -2.18 13.29
N ALA A 110 15.91 -1.01 13.87
CA ALA A 110 15.13 0.20 13.58
C ALA A 110 16.03 1.42 13.52
N ALA A 111 15.68 2.36 12.64
CA ALA A 111 16.38 3.62 12.48
C ALA A 111 15.39 4.80 12.45
N ASP A 112 15.82 5.93 12.99
CA ASP A 112 15.10 7.20 12.84
C ASP A 112 15.24 7.78 11.42
N VAL A 113 14.63 8.93 11.16
CA VAL A 113 14.68 9.60 9.84
C VAL A 113 16.10 10.05 9.43
N ASP A 114 16.98 10.25 10.41
CA ASP A 114 18.39 10.59 10.20
C ASP A 114 19.25 9.34 9.98
N GLY A 115 18.64 8.15 10.01
CA GLY A 115 19.33 6.87 9.83
C GLY A 115 20.07 6.41 11.08
N ARG A 116 19.83 7.04 12.24
CA ARG A 116 20.46 6.63 13.49
C ARG A 116 19.74 5.38 14.02
N PRO A 117 20.46 4.31 14.36
CA PRO A 117 19.87 3.14 14.99
C PRO A 117 19.16 3.53 16.29
N THR A 118 17.93 3.03 16.45
CA THR A 118 17.12 3.17 17.66
C THR A 118 16.86 1.81 18.33
N LEU A 119 17.01 0.72 17.57
CA LEU A 119 16.92 -0.66 18.05
C LEU A 119 17.76 -1.57 17.16
N GLY A 120 18.30 -2.64 17.75
CA GLY A 120 18.97 -3.70 17.02
C GLY A 120 20.26 -3.27 16.33
N SER A 121 20.68 -4.03 15.31
CA SER A 121 21.91 -3.75 14.58
C SER A 121 21.81 -4.17 13.11
N ILE A 122 22.71 -3.62 12.29
CA ILE A 122 22.90 -4.06 10.91
C ILE A 122 23.34 -5.52 10.85
N ASP A 123 24.13 -5.98 11.82
CA ASP A 123 24.58 -7.37 11.92
C ASP A 123 23.39 -8.33 12.13
N ALA A 124 22.37 -7.92 12.88
CA ALA A 124 21.16 -8.74 13.05
C ALA A 124 20.36 -8.89 11.74
N ILE A 125 20.40 -7.89 10.85
CA ILE A 125 19.83 -8.03 9.50
C ILE A 125 20.68 -8.99 8.66
N GLU A 126 22.01 -8.87 8.72
CA GLU A 126 22.94 -9.76 8.01
C GLU A 126 22.73 -11.22 8.42
N ASP A 127 22.69 -11.49 9.72
CA ASP A 127 22.45 -12.82 10.29
C ASP A 127 21.09 -13.39 9.83
N ALA A 128 20.04 -12.57 9.84
CA ALA A 128 18.72 -12.98 9.36
C ALA A 128 18.74 -13.33 7.86
N GLN A 129 19.42 -12.54 7.04
CA GLN A 129 19.56 -12.80 5.61
C GLN A 129 20.39 -14.06 5.34
N LEU A 130 21.50 -14.27 6.04
CA LEU A 130 22.34 -15.46 5.92
C LEU A 130 21.59 -16.74 6.33
N ALA A 131 20.70 -16.62 7.32
CA ALA A 131 19.80 -17.71 7.73
C ALA A 131 18.64 -17.95 6.76
N GLY A 132 18.48 -17.14 5.70
CA GLY A 132 17.39 -17.26 4.73
C GLY A 132 16.02 -16.88 5.30
N ARG A 133 15.98 -16.08 6.37
CA ARG A 133 14.73 -15.61 6.98
C ARG A 133 14.00 -14.65 6.05
N GLU A 134 12.68 -14.64 6.13
CA GLU A 134 11.86 -13.67 5.42
C GLU A 134 12.06 -12.29 6.06
N ILE A 135 12.28 -11.25 5.25
CA ILE A 135 12.45 -9.88 5.75
C ILE A 135 11.30 -8.99 5.25
N LYS A 136 10.73 -8.20 6.16
CA LYS A 136 9.77 -7.15 5.84
C LYS A 136 10.17 -5.83 6.51
N ILE A 137 9.57 -4.74 6.05
CA ILE A 137 9.81 -3.40 6.58
C ILE A 137 8.51 -2.73 7.01
N ALA A 138 8.61 -1.85 8.01
CA ALA A 138 7.61 -0.85 8.33
C ALA A 138 8.21 0.54 8.08
N ILE A 139 7.48 1.37 7.33
CA ILE A 139 7.90 2.72 6.90
C ILE A 139 6.96 3.73 7.55
N ARG A 140 7.51 4.61 8.39
CA ARG A 140 6.73 5.63 9.07
C ARG A 140 6.40 6.80 8.14
N ASP A 141 5.15 7.23 8.16
CA ASP A 141 4.61 8.39 7.47
C ASP A 141 4.87 8.46 5.94
N LEU A 142 4.98 7.30 5.29
CA LEU A 142 5.23 7.14 3.85
C LEU A 142 4.26 7.91 2.93
N CYS A 143 3.00 8.07 3.36
CA CYS A 143 1.91 8.64 2.57
C CYS A 143 1.58 10.09 2.98
N SER A 144 2.43 10.73 3.78
CA SER A 144 2.20 12.09 4.30
C SER A 144 2.15 13.18 3.23
N ASP A 145 2.70 12.93 2.05
CA ASP A 145 2.67 13.81 0.88
C ASP A 145 1.36 13.75 0.09
N LEU A 146 0.53 12.72 0.30
CA LEU A 146 -0.77 12.56 -0.38
C LEU A 146 -1.90 13.33 0.29
N GLY A 147 -1.70 13.81 1.52
CA GLY A 147 -2.70 14.58 2.24
C GLY A 147 -2.32 14.81 3.70
N ARG A 148 -2.90 15.86 4.30
CA ARG A 148 -2.81 16.06 5.74
C ARG A 148 -3.62 14.97 6.44
N GLY A 149 -3.00 14.29 7.39
CA GLY A 149 -3.67 13.23 8.10
C GLY A 149 -2.91 12.74 9.33
N PRO A 150 -3.47 11.75 10.03
CA PRO A 150 -2.85 11.10 11.17
C PRO A 150 -1.47 10.49 10.87
N SER A 151 -0.68 10.28 11.93
CA SER A 151 0.53 9.48 11.82
C SER A 151 0.17 8.04 11.44
N HIS A 152 1.01 7.43 10.63
CA HIS A 152 0.76 6.10 10.10
C HIS A 152 2.05 5.34 9.80
N GLU A 153 1.90 4.04 9.62
CA GLU A 153 3.00 3.17 9.25
C GLU A 153 2.56 2.18 8.17
N VAL A 154 3.37 2.05 7.13
CA VAL A 154 3.13 1.15 6.01
C VAL A 154 4.06 -0.05 6.14
N PHE A 155 3.47 -1.23 6.24
CA PHE A 155 4.19 -2.49 6.27
C PHE A 155 4.22 -3.08 4.86
N SER A 156 5.39 -3.55 4.42
CA SER A 156 5.55 -4.20 3.13
C SER A 156 6.56 -5.34 3.21
N SER A 157 6.27 -6.45 2.53
CA SER A 157 7.28 -7.45 2.23
C SER A 157 8.35 -6.84 1.33
N LEU A 158 9.58 -7.32 1.50
CA LEU A 158 10.68 -6.95 0.64
C LEU A 158 10.83 -7.99 -0.47
N GLY A 159 11.23 -7.52 -1.65
CA GLY A 159 11.68 -8.35 -2.76
C GLY A 159 13.20 -8.54 -2.65
N SER A 160 13.93 -8.13 -3.69
CA SER A 160 15.39 -8.20 -3.69
C SER A 160 16.01 -7.27 -2.64
N GLY A 161 16.98 -7.79 -1.89
CA GLY A 161 17.78 -7.00 -0.96
C GLY A 161 19.26 -7.40 -0.95
N PHE A 162 20.12 -6.43 -0.67
CA PHE A 162 21.56 -6.54 -0.80
C PHE A 162 22.25 -6.04 0.45
N PHE A 163 23.16 -6.84 0.98
CA PHE A 163 24.03 -6.45 2.07
C PHE A 163 25.36 -5.94 1.50
N HIS A 164 25.67 -4.68 1.76
CA HIS A 164 26.90 -4.03 1.31
C HIS A 164 27.95 -4.08 2.42
N ALA A 165 28.72 -5.17 2.47
CA ALA A 165 29.66 -5.45 3.57
C ALA A 165 30.64 -4.31 3.88
N GLY A 166 31.22 -3.68 2.85
CA GLY A 166 32.15 -2.56 3.04
C GLY A 166 31.49 -1.28 3.56
N MET A 167 30.23 -1.05 3.22
CA MET A 167 29.45 0.10 3.69
C MET A 167 28.72 -0.19 5.01
N ARG A 168 28.66 -1.46 5.43
CA ARG A 168 27.82 -1.96 6.54
C ARG A 168 26.39 -1.43 6.45
N LEU A 169 25.77 -1.71 5.30
CA LEU A 169 24.44 -1.22 4.97
C LEU A 169 23.64 -2.30 4.26
N TYR A 170 22.40 -2.51 4.70
CA TYR A 170 21.42 -3.28 3.95
C TYR A 170 20.49 -2.36 3.17
N ASP A 171 20.21 -2.73 1.92
CA ASP A 171 19.19 -2.10 1.10
C ASP A 171 18.24 -3.14 0.50
N ALA A 172 17.02 -2.71 0.18
CA ALA A 172 16.02 -3.60 -0.40
C ALA A 172 14.98 -2.83 -1.19
N LEU A 173 14.32 -3.53 -2.11
CA LEU A 173 13.15 -3.03 -2.82
C LEU A 173 11.88 -3.60 -2.20
N THR A 174 10.89 -2.76 -1.92
CA THR A 174 9.58 -3.26 -1.50
C THR A 174 8.86 -3.99 -2.63
N HIS A 175 7.98 -4.94 -2.29
CA HIS A 175 6.86 -5.25 -3.19
C HIS A 175 6.07 -3.97 -3.54
N PRO A 176 5.28 -3.94 -4.62
CA PRO A 176 4.47 -2.77 -4.94
C PRO A 176 3.62 -2.37 -3.74
N ILE A 177 3.70 -1.11 -3.36
CA ILE A 177 2.91 -0.50 -2.29
C ILE A 177 1.83 0.34 -2.94
N LEU A 178 0.61 0.25 -2.39
CA LEU A 178 -0.39 1.25 -2.67
C LEU A 178 -0.34 2.30 -1.56
N ARG A 179 -0.01 3.54 -1.92
CA ARG A 179 -0.04 4.66 -0.99
C ARG A 179 -1.44 5.25 -1.00
N VAL A 180 -1.98 5.51 0.19
CA VAL A 180 -3.29 6.12 0.38
C VAL A 180 -3.13 7.24 1.39
N ALA A 181 -3.70 8.40 1.10
CA ALA A 181 -3.68 9.56 1.99
C ALA A 181 -4.17 9.14 3.38
N PRO A 182 -3.39 9.40 4.44
CA PRO A 182 -3.73 8.91 5.77
C PRO A 182 -5.03 9.55 6.26
N ALA A 183 -5.95 8.72 6.73
CA ALA A 183 -7.23 9.14 7.31
C ALA A 183 -7.76 8.04 8.25
N ALA A 184 -8.66 8.43 9.15
CA ALA A 184 -9.40 7.52 10.01
C ALA A 184 -10.90 7.86 9.90
N PRO A 185 -11.70 7.07 9.15
CA PRO A 185 -11.32 5.86 8.41
C PRO A 185 -10.44 6.15 7.19
N LEU A 186 -9.69 5.15 6.74
CA LEU A 186 -8.90 5.20 5.51
C LEU A 186 -9.83 5.06 4.29
N GLU A 187 -9.65 5.89 3.27
CA GLU A 187 -10.56 5.95 2.11
C GLU A 187 -9.80 6.27 0.83
N TYR A 188 -10.27 5.75 -0.31
CA TYR A 188 -9.85 6.27 -1.60
C TYR A 188 -10.59 7.56 -1.92
N ARG A 189 -9.84 8.56 -2.38
CA ARG A 189 -10.35 9.86 -2.82
C ARG A 189 -9.57 10.32 -4.05
N SER A 190 -10.12 11.28 -4.79
CA SER A 190 -9.40 11.92 -5.88
C SER A 190 -8.07 12.48 -5.41
N PHE A 191 -6.99 12.14 -6.13
CA PHE A 191 -5.60 12.53 -5.84
C PHE A 191 -5.06 12.06 -4.48
N GLY A 192 -5.79 11.20 -3.77
CA GLY A 192 -5.43 10.70 -2.45
C GLY A 192 -4.78 9.33 -2.45
N TRP A 193 -4.31 8.83 -3.60
CA TRP A 193 -3.65 7.53 -3.68
C TRP A 193 -2.80 7.40 -4.95
N ASP A 194 -1.79 6.53 -4.88
CA ASP A 194 -0.98 6.09 -6.02
C ASP A 194 -0.31 4.73 -5.76
N VAL A 195 0.43 4.23 -6.75
CA VAL A 195 1.22 2.99 -6.64
C VAL A 195 2.69 3.37 -6.56
N ALA A 196 3.43 2.75 -5.65
CA ALA A 196 4.85 3.03 -5.49
C ALA A 196 5.69 1.76 -5.26
N TRP A 197 6.96 1.85 -5.62
CA TRP A 197 8.03 0.99 -5.13
C TRP A 197 8.98 1.85 -4.34
N VAL A 198 9.46 1.34 -3.22
CA VAL A 198 10.42 2.08 -2.38
C VAL A 198 11.70 1.27 -2.32
N HIS A 199 12.77 1.82 -2.86
CA HIS A 199 14.12 1.38 -2.55
C HIS A 199 14.48 1.98 -1.21
N VAL A 200 14.69 1.12 -0.21
CA VAL A 200 14.92 1.48 1.19
C VAL A 200 16.32 1.09 1.61
N ARG A 201 16.92 1.89 2.48
CA ARG A 201 18.23 1.63 3.06
C ARG A 201 18.17 1.77 4.58
N THR A 202 18.97 0.98 5.26
CA THR A 202 19.06 0.98 6.73
C THR A 202 19.56 2.28 7.34
N ASP A 203 20.23 3.14 6.57
CA ASP A 203 20.64 4.50 6.96
C ASP A 203 19.54 5.56 6.77
N GLY A 204 18.27 5.14 6.66
CA GLY A 204 17.12 6.02 6.51
C GLY A 204 16.94 6.59 5.10
N ALA A 205 17.89 6.41 4.18
CA ALA A 205 17.77 6.88 2.81
C ALA A 205 16.77 6.01 2.01
N ALA A 206 16.02 6.66 1.12
CA ALA A 206 15.13 5.96 0.21
C ALA A 206 14.96 6.69 -1.13
N VAL A 207 14.52 5.94 -2.14
CA VAL A 207 14.00 6.47 -3.38
C VAL A 207 12.63 5.84 -3.63
N MET A 208 11.61 6.68 -3.79
CA MET A 208 10.27 6.23 -4.18
C MET A 208 10.13 6.34 -5.70
N ARG A 209 9.84 5.22 -6.36
CA ARG A 209 9.34 5.21 -7.73
C ARG A 209 7.83 5.17 -7.69
N ILE A 210 7.19 6.24 -8.14
CA ILE A 210 5.75 6.46 -8.03
C ILE A 210 5.13 6.37 -9.43
N LEU A 211 4.01 5.65 -9.54
CA LEU A 211 3.14 5.60 -10.70
C LEU A 211 1.86 6.38 -10.39
N ASP A 212 1.72 7.54 -11.02
CA ASP A 212 0.51 8.37 -10.92
C ASP A 212 -0.67 7.65 -11.62
N PRO A 213 -1.76 7.32 -10.92
CA PRO A 213 -2.86 6.56 -11.51
C PRO A 213 -3.62 7.32 -12.59
N TYR A 214 -3.57 8.66 -12.60
CA TYR A 214 -4.30 9.48 -13.56
C TYR A 214 -3.51 9.66 -14.85
N THR A 215 -2.19 9.83 -14.75
CA THR A 215 -1.33 10.10 -15.91
C THR A 215 -0.58 8.87 -16.40
N ARG A 216 -0.49 7.81 -15.57
CA ARG A 216 0.30 6.59 -15.79
C ARG A 216 1.78 6.86 -16.06
N ARG A 217 2.27 8.00 -15.57
CA ARG A 217 3.68 8.35 -15.64
C ARG A 217 4.38 7.95 -14.37
N PHE A 218 5.62 7.52 -14.55
CA PHE A 218 6.53 7.26 -13.46
C PHE A 218 7.29 8.52 -13.09
N SER A 219 7.56 8.67 -11.79
CA SER A 219 8.51 9.64 -11.25
C SER A 219 9.32 9.00 -10.14
N ASP A 220 10.57 9.42 -10.00
CA ASP A 220 11.44 8.98 -8.91
C ASP A 220 11.67 10.16 -7.96
N ARG A 221 11.49 9.93 -6.65
CA ARG A 221 11.67 10.95 -5.62
C ARG A 221 12.60 10.46 -4.51
N PRO A 222 13.76 11.11 -4.29
CA PRO A 222 14.55 10.88 -3.09
C PRO A 222 13.75 11.21 -1.83
N ALA A 223 13.94 10.42 -0.79
CA ALA A 223 13.27 10.60 0.49
C ALA A 223 14.13 10.07 1.64
N ARG A 224 13.69 10.39 2.86
CA ARG A 224 14.20 9.78 4.08
C ARG A 224 13.04 9.42 4.98
N PHE A 225 13.13 8.26 5.63
CA PHE A 225 12.08 7.79 6.54
C PHE A 225 12.69 7.12 7.77
N ALA A 226 11.91 7.09 8.84
CA ALA A 226 12.16 6.15 9.93
C ALA A 226 11.66 4.76 9.51
N PHE A 227 12.48 3.75 9.77
CA PHE A 227 12.24 2.37 9.35
C PHE A 227 12.32 1.42 10.53
N ARG A 228 11.51 0.36 10.49
CA ARG A 228 11.66 -0.84 11.34
C ARG A 228 11.75 -2.06 10.44
N TRP A 229 12.73 -2.92 10.68
CA TRP A 229 13.03 -4.09 9.88
C TRP A 229 12.74 -5.32 10.72
N PHE A 230 12.05 -6.28 10.10
CA PHE A 230 11.59 -7.48 10.77
C PHE A 230 12.05 -8.72 10.03
N ALA A 231 12.41 -9.75 10.78
CA ALA A 231 12.78 -11.06 10.25
C ALA A 231 11.87 -12.16 10.80
N ARG A 232 11.70 -13.22 10.00
CA ARG A 232 10.97 -14.44 10.37
C ARG A 232 11.68 -15.66 9.82
#